data_AF-A0A8T2PBI9-F1
#
_entry.id   AF-A0A8T2PBI9-F1
#
_cell.length_a   1.000
_cell.length_b   1.000
_cell.length_c   1.000
_cell.angle_alpha   90.00
_cell.angle_beta   90.00
_cell.angle_gamma   90.00
#
_symmetry.space_group_name_H-M   'P 1'
#
loop_
_entity.id
_entity.type
_entity.pdbx_description
1 polymer ?
#
loop_
_entity_poly.entity_id
_entity_poly.type
_entity_poly.pdbx_seq_one_letter_code
_entity_poly.pdbx_strand_id
1 'polypeptide(L)'
;MNEVYHLLSNMVRDTGSENYFLSILQHLLLIRNDYYIRPQYYKVIEECVSQVVLHRSGMDPDFGYRERLDVDFTLLVGSQDSLILD
;
A
#
# COMPACT_ATOMS: atom_id res chain seq x y z
N MET A 1 16.61 -4.71 3.50
CA MET A 1 15.26 -4.57 4.11
C MET A 1 15.32 -3.93 5.49
N ASN A 2 16.11 -4.48 6.43
CA ASN A 2 16.16 -3.97 7.80
C ASN A 2 16.54 -2.48 7.88
N GLU A 3 17.48 -2.00 7.04
CA GLU A 3 17.87 -0.58 7.02
C GLU A 3 16.71 0.37 6.68
N VAL A 4 15.91 0.04 5.66
CA VAL A 4 14.74 0.85 5.25
C VAL A 4 13.70 0.89 6.37
N TYR A 5 13.43 -0.27 7.00
CA TYR A 5 12.53 -0.34 8.14
C TYR A 5 13.04 0.50 9.32
N HIS A 6 14.32 0.40 9.67
CA HIS A 6 14.90 1.20 10.76
C HIS A 6 14.85 2.69 10.48
N LEU A 7 15.14 3.10 9.23
CA LEU A 7 15.06 4.49 8.83
C LEU A 7 13.61 5.01 8.93
N LEU A 8 12.63 4.30 8.40
CA LEU A 8 11.21 4.64 8.51
C LEU A 8 10.74 4.69 9.96
N SER A 9 11.09 3.68 10.76
CA SER A 9 10.75 3.61 12.18
C SER A 9 11.33 4.80 12.95
N ASN A 10 12.56 5.23 12.64
CA ASN A 10 13.17 6.39 13.28
C ASN A 10 12.51 7.71 12.85
N MET A 11 12.03 7.82 11.60
CA MET A 11 11.35 9.03 11.11
C MET A 11 9.97 9.22 11.73
N VAL A 12 9.25 8.13 12.04
CA VAL A 12 7.90 8.22 12.63
C VAL A 12 7.90 8.23 14.16
N ARG A 13 8.98 7.80 14.80
CA ARG A 13 9.10 7.71 16.26
C ARG A 13 8.86 9.07 16.92
N ASP A 14 8.10 9.08 18.00
CA ASP A 14 7.74 10.27 18.79
C ASP A 14 6.92 11.31 17.99
N THR A 15 6.29 10.89 16.90
CA THR A 15 5.38 11.73 16.09
C THR A 15 3.94 11.19 16.12
N GLY A 16 2.97 12.02 15.70
CA GLY A 16 1.58 11.57 15.53
C GLY A 16 1.42 10.42 14.51
N SER A 17 2.42 10.18 13.66
CA SER A 17 2.41 9.15 12.61
C SER A 17 2.71 7.74 13.14
N GLU A 18 3.30 7.62 14.33
CA GLU A 18 3.80 6.34 14.88
C GLU A 18 2.70 5.28 15.00
N ASN A 19 1.54 5.66 15.55
CA ASN A 19 0.39 4.76 15.72
C ASN A 19 -0.20 4.31 14.38
N TYR A 20 -0.19 5.19 13.36
CA TYR A 20 -0.66 4.83 12.02
C TYR A 20 0.29 3.84 11.36
N PHE A 21 1.61 4.05 11.46
CA PHE A 21 2.61 3.11 10.94
C PHE A 21 2.49 1.73 11.60
N LEU A 22 2.35 1.68 12.94
CA LEU A 22 2.13 0.42 13.66
C LEU A 22 0.83 -0.28 13.22
N SER A 23 -0.27 0.47 13.10
CA SER A 23 -1.54 -0.06 12.62
C SER A 23 -1.41 -0.66 11.22
N ILE A 24 -0.72 0.02 10.28
CA ILE A 24 -0.48 -0.51 8.93
C ILE A 24 0.23 -1.88 9.01
N LEU A 25 1.31 -2.00 9.79
CA LEU A 25 2.04 -3.26 9.95
C LEU A 25 1.16 -4.37 10.55
N GLN A 26 0.31 -4.03 11.54
CA GLN A 26 -0.64 -4.98 12.12
C GLN A 26 -1.65 -5.50 11.10
N HIS A 27 -2.16 -4.64 10.21
CA HIS A 27 -3.05 -5.07 9.13
C HIS A 27 -2.34 -5.99 8.12
N LEU A 28 -1.06 -5.76 7.83
CA LEU A 28 -0.28 -6.66 6.97
C LEU A 28 -0.13 -8.07 7.57
N LEU A 29 -0.15 -8.21 8.90
CA LEU A 29 -0.14 -9.53 9.57
C LEU A 29 -1.45 -10.31 9.37
N LEU A 30 -2.56 -9.63 9.06
CA LEU A 30 -3.87 -10.24 8.82
C LEU A 30 -4.05 -10.73 7.37
N ILE A 31 -3.11 -10.43 6.48
CA ILE A 31 -3.15 -10.94 5.10
C ILE A 31 -3.11 -12.46 5.12
N ARG A 32 -4.03 -13.09 4.36
CA ARG A 32 -4.15 -14.54 4.29
C ARG A 32 -2.83 -15.19 3.90
N ASN A 33 -2.41 -16.20 4.67
CA ASN A 33 -1.18 -16.96 4.42
C ASN A 33 -1.39 -18.03 3.33
N ASP A 34 -1.70 -17.59 2.11
CA ASP A 34 -1.85 -18.43 0.92
C ASP A 34 -0.76 -18.09 -0.10
N TYR A 35 -0.08 -19.09 -0.66
CA TYR A 35 1.09 -18.89 -1.52
C TYR A 35 0.79 -18.07 -2.78
N TYR A 36 -0.38 -18.26 -3.40
CA TYR A 36 -0.73 -17.61 -4.67
C TYR A 36 -1.43 -16.27 -4.47
N ILE A 37 -2.22 -16.15 -3.40
CA ILE A 37 -3.07 -14.99 -3.17
C ILE A 37 -2.35 -13.93 -2.33
N ARG A 38 -1.42 -14.31 -1.45
CA ARG A 38 -0.66 -13.36 -0.63
C ARG A 38 0.11 -12.34 -1.49
N PRO A 39 0.81 -12.71 -2.58
CA PRO A 39 1.44 -11.73 -3.46
C PRO A 39 0.45 -10.73 -4.08
N GLN A 40 -0.78 -11.16 -4.39
CA GLN A 40 -1.81 -10.28 -4.95
C GLN A 40 -2.26 -9.21 -3.95
N TYR A 41 -2.41 -9.56 -2.67
CA TYR A 41 -2.67 -8.58 -1.61
C TYR A 41 -1.56 -7.51 -1.54
N TYR A 42 -0.29 -7.94 -1.53
CA TYR A 42 0.82 -6.98 -1.50
C TYR A 42 0.92 -6.13 -2.76
N LYS A 43 0.57 -6.68 -3.95
CA LYS A 43 0.51 -5.90 -5.21
C LYS A 43 -0.53 -4.78 -5.13
N VAL A 44 -1.73 -5.10 -4.64
CA VAL A 44 -2.81 -4.10 -4.44
C VAL A 44 -2.36 -3.02 -3.44
N ILE A 45 -1.78 -3.43 -2.30
CA ILE A 45 -1.35 -2.50 -1.25
C ILE A 45 -0.22 -1.59 -1.75
N GLU A 46 0.74 -2.13 -2.50
CA GLU A 46 1.85 -1.35 -3.06
C GLU A 46 1.34 -0.30 -4.05
N GLU A 47 0.43 -0.66 -4.96
CA GLU A 47 -0.20 0.28 -5.88
C GLU A 47 -0.97 1.38 -5.14
N CYS A 48 -1.73 1.04 -4.11
CA CYS A 48 -2.42 2.03 -3.26
C CYS A 48 -1.42 3.02 -2.62
N VAL A 49 -0.33 2.51 -2.02
CA VAL A 49 0.69 3.35 -1.39
C VAL A 49 1.37 4.24 -2.43
N SER A 50 1.68 3.70 -3.60
CA SER A 50 2.26 4.44 -4.73
C SER A 50 1.33 5.56 -5.19
N GLN A 51 0.02 5.33 -5.33
CA GLN A 51 -0.93 6.38 -5.72
C GLN A 51 -1.08 7.49 -4.65
N VAL A 52 -1.05 7.14 -3.36
CA VAL A 52 -1.14 8.10 -2.25
C VAL A 52 0.13 8.94 -2.11
N VAL A 53 1.31 8.32 -2.21
CA VAL A 53 2.60 8.97 -1.97
C VAL A 53 3.16 9.66 -3.22
N LEU A 54 2.96 9.07 -4.40
CA LEU A 54 3.46 9.56 -5.69
C LEU A 54 2.34 10.22 -6.49
N HIS A 55 1.67 11.20 -5.89
CA HIS A 55 0.58 11.90 -6.60
C HIS A 55 1.12 12.69 -7.80
N ARG A 56 0.57 12.43 -9.00
CA ARG A 56 1.06 12.96 -10.29
C ARG A 56 1.07 14.49 -10.41
N SER A 57 0.37 15.19 -9.52
CA SER A 57 0.29 16.65 -9.49
C SER A 57 1.38 17.31 -8.63
N GLY A 58 2.13 16.53 -7.84
CA GLY A 58 3.07 17.07 -6.85
C GLY A 58 2.41 17.83 -5.70
N MET A 59 1.07 17.78 -5.60
CA MET A 59 0.30 18.32 -4.48
C MET A 59 -0.03 17.20 -3.49
N ASP A 60 -0.15 17.54 -2.21
CA ASP A 60 -0.61 16.61 -1.21
C ASP A 60 -2.04 16.13 -1.52
N PRO A 61 -2.41 14.88 -1.17
CA PRO A 61 -3.80 14.44 -1.20
C PRO A 61 -4.70 15.38 -0.38
N ASP A 62 -5.92 15.61 -0.84
CA ASP A 62 -6.89 16.36 -0.05
C ASP A 62 -7.36 15.52 1.16
N PHE A 63 -6.73 15.75 2.31
CA PHE A 63 -7.03 15.06 3.57
C PHE A 63 -8.36 15.51 4.22
N GLY A 64 -8.97 16.60 3.73
CA GLY A 64 -10.28 17.08 4.16
C GLY A 64 -11.43 16.38 3.42
N TYR A 65 -11.13 15.74 2.30
CA TYR A 65 -12.09 15.07 1.45
C TYR A 65 -12.45 13.69 2.03
N ARG A 66 -13.71 13.54 2.47
CA ARG A 66 -14.24 12.31 3.09
C ARG A 66 -14.85 11.33 2.08
N GLU A 67 -14.58 11.48 0.80
CA GLU A 67 -14.95 10.45 -0.16
C GLU A 67 -13.99 9.25 -0.06
N ARG A 68 -14.45 8.08 -0.49
CA ARG A 68 -13.62 6.89 -0.56
C ARG A 68 -12.39 7.22 -1.43
N LEU A 69 -11.20 6.83 -0.98
CA LEU A 69 -10.00 6.87 -1.81
C LEU A 69 -10.30 6.04 -3.08
N ASP A 70 -10.49 6.71 -4.21
CA ASP A 70 -10.75 6.04 -5.48
C ASP A 70 -9.41 5.54 -6.02
N VAL A 71 -9.07 4.30 -5.66
CA VAL A 71 -7.84 3.66 -6.12
C VAL A 71 -8.10 3.06 -7.49
N ASP A 72 -7.35 3.52 -8.48
CA ASP A 72 -7.45 2.99 -9.83
C ASP A 72 -6.72 1.64 -9.92
N PHE A 73 -7.49 0.55 -9.97
CA PHE A 73 -6.98 -0.81 -10.14
C PHE A 73 -6.95 -1.28 -11.60
N THR A 74 -7.22 -0.42 -12.58
CA THR A 74 -7.18 -0.81 -14.01
C THR A 74 -5.83 -1.39 -14.41
N LEU A 75 -4.73 -0.93 -13.79
CA LEU A 75 -3.37 -1.45 -13.99
C LEU A 75 -3.15 -2.86 -13.39
N LEU A 76 -3.97 -3.28 -12.43
CA LEU A 76 -3.88 -4.62 -11.84
C LEU A 76 -4.52 -5.70 -12.72
N VAL A 77 -5.54 -5.34 -13.50
CA VAL A 77 -6.32 -6.26 -14.36
C VAL A 77 -5.52 -6.71 -15.58
N GLY A 78 -4.64 -5.86 -16.11
CA GLY A 78 -3.83 -6.16 -17.30
C GLY A 78 -2.75 -7.25 -17.13
N SER A 79 -2.59 -7.84 -15.93
CA SER A 79 -1.61 -8.90 -15.67
C SER A 79 -2.22 -10.29 -15.40
N GLN A 80 -3.55 -10.42 -15.34
CA GLN A 80 -4.21 -11.72 -15.06
C GLN A 80 -4.71 -12.45 -16.32
N ASP A 81 -4.82 -11.77 -17.46
CA ASP A 81 -5.29 -12.40 -18.71
C ASP A 81 -4.24 -13.32 -19.38
N SER A 82 -3.01 -13.35 -18.89
CA SER A 82 -1.93 -14.17 -19.47
C SER A 82 -1.79 -15.58 -18.87
N LEU A 83 -2.65 -15.99 -17.93
CA LEU A 83 -2.55 -17.29 -17.25
C LEU A 83 -3.81 -18.18 -17.42
N ILE A 84 -4.72 -17.85 -18.33
CA ILE A 84 -5.92 -18.67 -18.63
C ILE A 84 -5.91 -19.26 -20.06
N LEU A 85 -4.88 -18.99 -20.86
CA LEU A 85 -4.67 -19.65 -22.15
C LEU A 85 -3.21 -20.11 -22.25
N ASP A 86 -2.92 -21.28 -21.67
CA ASP A 86 -2.04 -22.36 -22.17
C ASP A 86 -2.00 -23.53 -21.18
#